data_AF-A0A6J8BLZ2-F1
#
_entry.id   AF-A0A6J8BLZ2-F1
#
_cell.length_a   1.000
_cell.length_b   1.000
_cell.length_c   1.000
_cell.angle_alpha   90.00
_cell.angle_beta   90.00
_cell.angle_gamma   90.00
#
_symmetry.space_group_name_H-M   'P 1'
#
loop_
_entity.id
_entity.type
_entity.pdbx_description
1 polymer ?
#
loop_
_entity_poly.entity_id
_entity_poly.type
_entity_poly.pdbx_seq_one_letter_code
_entity_poly.pdbx_strand_id
1 'polypeptide(L)'
;MLKVPEPENVKELQSWLGLVNYYRKFIPDMSTVLQPLNELLTKKSKWNWNENCKKSFLKISKLLSSTKVLAHYDPNVNVELAVDASPYGLGCVISHKYENGEERPIAENANADGLSRLPLKETLCESPFNIFWEEVEIRNVQVLNELPVSANNIKRETEKDSTLVKVKHATLYGWPKYTDISNELKPYFRVKDELSMEEGCLLRGIRVIIPERYRADVLNELHVNHPGIVRMKGLARMHVWWPNLDTDIEITVRNCTACQNTQAAPPVATANPWIWPSKPWQRVHIDFADHS
;
A
#
# COMPACT_ATOMS: atom_id res chain seq x y z
N MET A 1 -11.72 24.66 0.09
CA MET A 1 -10.65 25.56 0.62
C MET A 1 -9.67 24.69 1.40
N LEU A 2 -8.63 24.20 0.74
CA LEU A 2 -7.57 23.40 1.37
C LEU A 2 -6.90 24.24 2.47
N LYS A 3 -7.08 23.87 3.74
CA LYS A 3 -6.33 24.46 4.86
C LYS A 3 -4.94 23.82 4.91
N VAL A 4 -4.09 24.16 3.94
CA VAL A 4 -2.66 23.82 4.02
C VAL A 4 -1.99 24.83 4.95
N PRO A 5 -1.37 24.40 6.06
CA PRO A 5 -0.65 25.31 6.94
C PRO A 5 0.53 25.97 6.20
N GLU A 6 0.88 27.20 6.57
CA GLU A 6 2.09 27.84 6.07
C GLU A 6 3.31 27.01 6.53
N PRO A 7 4.28 26.71 5.64
CA PRO A 7 5.43 25.91 6.01
C PRO A 7 6.30 26.68 7.01
N GLU A 8 6.70 26.01 8.10
CA GLU A 8 7.55 26.60 9.16
C GLU A 8 9.03 26.28 8.95
N ASN A 9 9.34 25.29 8.11
CA ASN A 9 10.70 24.84 7.83
C ASN A 9 10.93 24.45 6.36
N VAL A 10 12.22 24.30 6.01
CA VAL A 10 12.66 23.94 4.65
C VAL A 10 12.06 22.62 4.18
N LYS A 11 11.88 21.62 5.06
CA LYS A 11 11.34 20.30 4.69
C LYS A 11 9.87 20.37 4.32
N GLU A 12 9.08 21.12 5.08
CA GLU A 12 7.66 21.37 4.78
C GLU A 12 7.50 22.16 3.48
N LEU A 13 8.34 23.17 3.26
CA LEU A 13 8.36 23.91 2.01
C LEU A 13 8.71 23.01 0.81
N GLN A 14 9.69 22.11 0.95
CA GLN A 14 10.04 21.15 -0.09
C GLN A 14 8.91 20.17 -0.41
N SER A 15 8.22 19.66 0.62
CA SER A 15 7.07 18.77 0.45
C SER A 15 5.93 19.48 -0.31
N TRP A 16 5.61 20.71 0.12
CA TRP A 16 4.60 21.53 -0.55
C TRP A 16 4.99 21.89 -1.99
N LEU A 17 6.26 22.24 -2.24
CA LEU A 17 6.76 22.49 -3.60
C LEU A 17 6.71 21.24 -4.47
N GLY A 18 6.89 20.04 -3.91
CA GLY A 18 6.68 18.77 -4.60
C GLY A 18 5.25 18.64 -5.12
N LEU A 19 4.26 18.87 -4.26
CA LEU A 19 2.84 18.90 -4.63
C LEU A 19 2.56 19.95 -5.71
N VAL A 20 3.08 21.16 -5.54
CA VAL A 20 2.89 22.27 -6.47
C VAL A 20 3.50 21.94 -7.84
N ASN A 21 4.68 21.31 -7.88
CA ASN A 21 5.34 20.87 -9.11
C ASN A 21 4.54 19.82 -9.89
N TYR A 22 3.78 18.95 -9.22
CA TYR A 22 2.87 18.02 -9.88
C TYR A 22 1.83 18.75 -10.75
N TYR A 23 1.33 19.90 -10.28
CA TYR A 23 0.36 20.74 -10.99
C TYR A 23 0.99 21.81 -11.88
N ARG A 24 2.30 21.74 -12.15
CA ARG A 24 3.04 22.73 -12.94
C ARG A 24 2.43 23.01 -14.31
N LYS A 25 1.88 21.99 -14.97
CA LYS A 25 1.22 22.12 -16.28
C LYS A 25 -0.02 23.03 -16.28
N PHE A 26 -0.61 23.31 -15.12
CA PHE A 26 -1.84 24.11 -14.97
C PHE A 26 -1.61 25.52 -14.43
N ILE A 27 -0.39 25.84 -14.02
CA ILE A 27 -0.07 27.12 -13.40
C ILE A 27 0.77 27.96 -14.38
N PRO A 28 0.21 28.98 -15.04
CA PRO A 28 0.97 29.88 -15.89
C PRO A 28 1.99 30.67 -15.04
N ASP A 29 3.16 30.94 -15.62
CA ASP A 29 4.25 31.74 -15.02
C ASP A 29 4.73 31.25 -13.64
N MET A 30 4.68 29.92 -13.44
CA MET A 30 4.99 29.28 -12.17
C MET A 30 6.38 29.63 -11.62
N SER A 31 7.40 29.69 -12.50
CA SER A 31 8.78 30.02 -12.12
C SER A 31 8.89 31.41 -11.50
N THR A 32 8.12 32.38 -11.99
CA THR A 32 8.09 33.76 -11.48
C THR A 32 7.34 33.85 -10.16
N VAL A 33 6.26 33.09 -9.99
CA VAL A 33 5.48 33.07 -8.74
C VAL A 33 6.23 32.33 -7.62
N LEU A 34 6.95 31.26 -7.95
CA LEU A 34 7.73 30.45 -7.00
C LEU A 34 9.10 31.02 -6.66
N GLN A 35 9.60 32.01 -7.40
CA GLN A 35 10.92 32.61 -7.17
C GLN A 35 11.23 32.91 -5.69
N PRO A 36 10.39 33.66 -4.93
CA PRO A 36 10.68 33.95 -3.53
C PRO A 36 10.70 32.70 -2.62
N LEU A 37 9.98 31.64 -2.99
CA LEU A 37 9.97 30.37 -2.26
C LEU A 37 11.20 29.50 -2.60
N ASN A 38 11.64 29.54 -3.86
CA ASN A 38 12.86 28.84 -4.29
C ASN A 38 14.13 29.47 -3.71
N GLU A 39 14.13 30.79 -3.46
CA GLU A 39 15.23 31.48 -2.79
C GLU A 39 15.49 30.93 -1.38
N LEU A 40 14.43 30.54 -0.65
CA LEU A 40 14.52 29.90 0.68
C LEU A 40 15.14 28.50 0.66
N LEU A 41 15.22 27.86 -0.51
CA LEU A 41 15.83 26.53 -0.69
C LEU A 41 17.33 26.58 -1.06
N THR A 42 17.89 27.76 -1.26
CA THR A 42 19.31 27.89 -1.66
C THR A 42 20.25 27.64 -0.48
N LYS A 43 21.39 26.97 -0.72
CA LYS A 43 22.36 26.58 0.34
C LYS A 43 22.99 27.76 1.12
N LYS A 44 22.76 29.01 0.70
CA LYS A 44 23.35 30.21 1.30
C LYS A 44 22.35 31.07 2.09
N SER A 45 21.05 30.76 2.07
CA SER A 45 20.01 31.56 2.74
C SER A 45 19.68 31.03 4.14
N LYS A 46 19.60 31.91 5.14
CA LYS A 46 18.93 31.62 6.41
C LYS A 46 17.42 31.63 6.17
N TRP A 47 16.69 30.70 6.78
CA TRP A 47 15.23 30.65 6.70
C TRP A 47 14.62 31.97 7.16
N ASN A 48 13.93 32.67 6.25
CA ASN A 48 13.30 33.95 6.54
C ASN A 48 11.98 34.07 5.75
N TRP A 49 10.89 33.62 6.35
CA TRP A 49 9.55 33.70 5.77
C TRP A 49 9.07 35.16 5.77
N ASN A 50 9.15 35.82 4.62
CA ASN A 50 8.77 37.22 4.46
C ASN A 50 7.40 37.38 3.79
N GLU A 51 6.87 38.61 3.77
CA GLU A 51 5.59 38.94 3.14
C GLU A 51 5.51 38.56 1.65
N ASN A 52 6.64 38.52 0.94
CA ASN A 52 6.67 38.10 -0.46
C ASN A 52 6.49 36.58 -0.60
N CYS A 53 7.10 35.79 0.28
CA CYS A 53 6.91 34.34 0.36
C CYS A 53 5.44 34.01 0.67
N LYS A 54 4.86 34.71 1.64
CA LYS A 54 3.45 34.56 2.02
C LYS A 54 2.50 34.91 0.87
N LYS A 55 2.74 36.01 0.17
CA LYS A 55 1.95 36.40 -1.02
C LYS A 55 2.03 35.35 -2.12
N SER A 56 3.22 34.81 -2.40
CA SER A 56 3.40 33.74 -3.40
C SER A 56 2.70 32.44 -2.99
N PHE A 57 2.83 32.03 -1.73
CA PHE A 57 2.16 30.85 -1.19
C PHE A 57 0.64 30.97 -1.30
N LEU A 58 0.06 32.08 -0.83
CA LEU A 58 -1.38 32.32 -0.91
C LEU A 58 -1.89 32.40 -2.35
N LYS A 59 -1.12 33.01 -3.26
CA LYS A 59 -1.47 33.09 -4.68
C LYS A 59 -1.56 31.70 -5.31
N ILE A 60 -0.59 30.82 -5.04
CA ILE A 60 -0.59 29.44 -5.55
C ILE A 60 -1.67 28.59 -4.90
N SER A 61 -1.84 28.67 -3.58
CA SER A 61 -2.91 27.95 -2.87
C SER A 61 -4.30 28.36 -3.38
N LYS A 62 -4.49 29.64 -3.71
CA LYS A 62 -5.72 30.14 -4.35
C LYS A 62 -5.89 29.64 -5.79
N LEU A 63 -4.80 29.56 -6.58
CA LEU A 63 -4.83 29.02 -7.94
C LEU A 63 -5.12 27.51 -7.95
N LEU A 64 -4.50 26.74 -7.06
CA LEU A 64 -4.78 25.31 -6.87
C LEU A 64 -6.21 25.05 -6.41
N SER A 65 -6.78 25.96 -5.62
CA SER A 65 -8.19 25.91 -5.20
C SER A 65 -9.16 26.48 -6.24
N SER A 66 -8.67 26.99 -7.39
CA SER A 66 -9.53 27.60 -8.41
C SER A 66 -9.98 26.57 -9.46
N THR A 67 -11.20 26.72 -9.94
CA THR A 67 -11.87 25.90 -10.98
C THR A 67 -11.15 25.84 -12.34
N LYS A 68 -10.02 26.54 -12.50
CA LYS A 68 -9.19 26.45 -13.71
C LYS A 68 -8.25 25.23 -13.71
N VAL A 69 -8.02 24.64 -12.54
CA VAL A 69 -7.19 23.42 -12.37
C VAL A 69 -8.07 22.17 -12.31
N LEU A 70 -9.31 22.28 -11.82
CA LEU A 70 -10.24 21.17 -11.67
C LEU A 70 -11.14 21.03 -12.92
N ALA A 71 -11.10 19.87 -13.58
CA ALA A 71 -12.08 19.50 -14.60
C ALA A 71 -13.39 19.06 -13.94
N HIS A 72 -14.52 19.34 -14.60
CA HIS A 72 -15.78 18.71 -14.21
C HIS A 72 -15.70 17.21 -14.52
N TYR A 73 -16.31 16.40 -13.65
CA TYR A 73 -16.44 14.98 -13.90
C TYR A 73 -17.32 14.76 -15.15
N ASP A 74 -16.74 14.12 -16.15
CA ASP A 74 -17.40 13.67 -17.37
C ASP A 74 -17.28 12.13 -17.44
N PRO A 75 -18.40 11.38 -17.36
CA PRO A 75 -18.37 9.93 -17.38
C PRO A 75 -17.82 9.34 -18.69
N ASN A 76 -17.68 10.14 -19.75
CA ASN A 76 -17.12 9.70 -21.03
C ASN A 76 -15.59 9.84 -21.13
N VAL A 77 -14.95 10.40 -20.09
CA VAL A 77 -13.50 10.61 -20.07
C VAL A 77 -12.89 9.69 -19.00
N ASN A 78 -11.84 8.96 -19.36
CA ASN A 78 -11.17 8.03 -18.47
C ASN A 78 -10.72 8.72 -17.17
N VAL A 79 -10.83 8.01 -16.03
CA VAL A 79 -10.45 8.53 -14.71
C VAL A 79 -9.28 7.72 -14.17
N GLU A 80 -8.29 8.41 -13.62
CA GLU A 80 -7.08 7.86 -13.04
C GLU A 80 -6.94 8.32 -11.59
N LEU A 81 -6.68 7.37 -10.69
CA LEU A 81 -6.48 7.61 -9.25
C LEU A 81 -4.98 7.47 -8.94
N ALA A 82 -4.34 8.57 -8.56
CA ALA A 82 -2.99 8.56 -8.03
C ALA A 82 -3.04 8.53 -6.49
N VAL A 83 -2.41 7.53 -5.87
CA VAL A 83 -2.33 7.39 -4.41
C VAL A 83 -0.87 7.42 -3.99
N ASP A 84 -0.55 8.22 -2.97
CA ASP A 84 0.75 8.21 -2.31
C ASP A 84 0.57 7.97 -0.80
N ALA A 85 1.50 7.21 -0.21
CA ALA A 85 1.46 6.81 1.17
C ALA A 85 2.81 7.09 1.84
N SER A 86 2.77 7.88 2.91
CA SER A 86 3.91 8.14 3.80
C SER A 86 3.66 7.53 5.19
N PRO A 87 4.69 7.40 6.05
CA PRO A 87 4.51 6.96 7.43
C PRO A 87 3.52 7.80 8.25
N TYR A 88 3.22 9.02 7.80
CA TYR A 88 2.39 10.00 8.51
C TYR A 88 1.02 10.23 7.85
N GLY A 89 0.75 9.68 6.66
CA GLY A 89 -0.54 9.89 5.99
C GLY A 89 -0.62 9.35 4.56
N LEU A 90 -1.85 9.12 4.11
CA LEU A 90 -2.24 8.71 2.75
C LEU A 90 -2.86 9.90 2.02
N GLY A 91 -2.35 10.22 0.83
CA GLY A 91 -2.91 11.21 -0.08
C GLY A 91 -3.41 10.54 -1.36
N CYS A 92 -4.53 11.02 -1.90
CA CYS A 92 -4.99 10.60 -3.21
C CYS A 92 -5.48 11.77 -4.06
N VAL A 93 -5.36 11.61 -5.39
CA VAL A 93 -5.81 12.56 -6.40
C VAL A 93 -6.55 11.79 -7.48
N ILE A 94 -7.77 12.24 -7.81
CA ILE A 94 -8.57 11.69 -8.91
C ILE A 94 -8.46 12.66 -10.10
N SER A 95 -8.07 12.17 -11.27
CA SER A 95 -7.88 12.97 -12.50
C SER A 95 -8.53 12.35 -13.72
N HIS A 96 -9.02 13.16 -14.66
CA HIS A 96 -9.43 12.73 -15.99
C HIS A 96 -8.20 12.60 -16.88
N LYS A 97 -8.13 11.56 -17.68
CA LYS A 97 -7.13 11.36 -18.73
C LYS A 97 -7.78 11.49 -20.09
N TYR A 98 -7.44 12.55 -20.80
CA TYR A 98 -7.94 12.83 -22.14
C TYR A 98 -7.11 12.08 -23.19
N GLU A 99 -7.69 11.82 -24.37
CA GLU A 99 -7.05 11.05 -25.45
C GLU A 99 -5.75 11.70 -25.97
N ASN A 100 -5.61 13.01 -25.78
CA ASN A 100 -4.39 13.76 -26.10
C ASN A 100 -3.24 13.57 -25.09
N GLY A 101 -3.44 12.76 -24.04
CA GLY A 101 -2.49 12.52 -22.96
C GLY A 101 -2.48 13.61 -21.87
N GLU A 102 -3.37 14.62 -21.94
CA GLU A 102 -3.54 15.56 -20.84
C GLU A 102 -4.28 14.89 -19.68
N GLU A 103 -3.85 15.15 -18.45
CA GLU A 103 -4.57 14.68 -17.25
C GLU A 103 -5.01 15.85 -16.40
N ARG A 104 -6.30 15.99 -16.09
CA ARG A 104 -6.82 17.10 -15.28
C ARG A 104 -7.50 16.58 -14.01
N PRO A 105 -7.15 17.07 -12.81
CA PRO A 105 -7.77 16.63 -11.57
C PRO A 105 -9.27 16.95 -11.56
N ILE A 106 -10.10 16.05 -11.05
CA ILE A 106 -11.57 16.15 -11.04
C ILE A 106 -12.11 16.45 -9.64
N ALA A 107 -11.39 16.00 -8.61
CA ALA A 107 -11.74 16.19 -7.21
C ALA A 107 -10.57 16.81 -6.44
N GLU A 108 -10.90 17.61 -5.42
CA GLU A 108 -9.89 18.14 -4.49
C GLU A 108 -9.17 16.99 -3.77
N ASN A 109 -7.87 17.15 -3.50
CA ASN A 109 -7.08 16.19 -2.72
C ASN A 109 -7.68 16.06 -1.32
N ALA A 110 -8.36 14.96 -1.06
CA ALA A 110 -8.88 14.64 0.26
C ALA A 110 -7.86 13.79 1.02
N ASN A 111 -7.74 14.02 2.33
CA ASN A 111 -7.24 13.00 3.23
C ASN A 111 -8.19 11.80 3.09
N ALA A 112 -7.66 10.63 2.73
CA ALA A 112 -8.46 9.44 2.37
C ALA A 112 -9.36 8.89 3.50
N ASP A 113 -9.33 9.49 4.70
CA ASP A 113 -10.13 9.10 5.87
C ASP A 113 -11.63 9.50 5.76
N GLY A 114 -11.98 10.45 4.89
CA GLY A 114 -13.35 11.01 4.83
C GLY A 114 -14.40 10.16 4.10
N LEU A 115 -14.00 9.30 3.16
CA LEU A 115 -14.94 8.51 2.34
C LEU A 115 -15.33 7.17 2.97
N SER A 116 -14.62 6.72 4.01
CA SER A 116 -14.92 5.49 4.74
C SER A 116 -16.16 5.61 5.65
N ARG A 117 -16.66 6.83 5.92
CA ARG A 117 -17.62 7.09 7.02
C ARG A 117 -18.91 7.79 6.58
N LEU A 118 -19.19 7.92 5.29
CA LEU A 118 -20.45 8.48 4.82
C LEU A 118 -21.52 7.37 4.73
N PRO A 119 -22.58 7.39 5.57
CA PRO A 119 -23.71 6.50 5.39
C PRO A 119 -24.50 6.98 4.16
N LEU A 120 -24.56 6.16 3.12
CA LEU A 120 -25.45 6.39 1.98
C LEU A 120 -26.89 6.13 2.43
N LYS A 121 -27.79 7.10 2.19
CA LYS A 121 -29.23 6.91 2.41
C LYS A 121 -29.76 5.92 1.38
N GLU A 122 -30.28 4.80 1.85
CA GLU A 122 -31.03 3.84 1.03
C GLU A 122 -32.16 4.55 0.29
N THR A 123 -32.21 4.39 -1.02
CA THR A 123 -33.46 4.53 -1.76
C THR A 123 -33.59 3.35 -2.72
N LEU A 124 -34.56 2.48 -2.43
CA LEU A 124 -35.09 1.46 -3.31
C LEU A 124 -35.69 2.15 -4.55
N CYS A 125 -35.41 1.67 -5.78
CA CYS A 125 -36.39 1.06 -6.68
C CYS A 125 -35.87 0.89 -8.13
N GLU A 126 -36.09 -0.33 -8.62
CA GLU A 126 -36.49 -0.76 -9.98
C GLU A 126 -35.67 -0.39 -11.22
N SER A 127 -34.97 -1.42 -11.71
CA SER A 127 -34.52 -1.60 -13.11
C SER A 127 -35.70 -1.68 -14.07
N PRO A 128 -35.57 -1.10 -15.28
CA PRO A 128 -35.61 -1.98 -16.45
C PRO A 128 -34.58 -1.60 -17.53
N PHE A 129 -33.70 -2.57 -17.81
CA PHE A 129 -32.98 -2.86 -19.05
C PHE A 129 -31.76 -2.01 -19.48
N ASN A 130 -30.61 -2.70 -19.37
CA ASN A 130 -29.42 -2.67 -20.22
C ASN A 130 -28.68 -1.34 -20.41
N ILE A 131 -28.06 -0.87 -19.34
CA ILE A 131 -26.74 -0.25 -19.48
C ILE A 131 -25.75 -1.32 -19.06
N PHE A 132 -24.98 -1.80 -20.05
CA PHE A 132 -23.79 -2.59 -19.84
C PHE A 132 -22.95 -1.88 -18.79
N TRP A 133 -22.94 -2.44 -17.58
CA TRP A 133 -21.87 -2.21 -16.64
C TRP A 133 -20.62 -2.71 -17.36
N GLU A 134 -19.89 -1.81 -18.02
CA GLU A 134 -18.46 -2.02 -18.12
C GLU A 134 -17.99 -1.91 -16.67
N GLU A 135 -18.04 -3.08 -16.03
CA GLU A 135 -17.65 -3.29 -14.66
C GLU A 135 -16.32 -2.57 -14.52
N VAL A 136 -16.24 -1.71 -13.51
CA VAL A 136 -15.02 -1.67 -12.73
C VAL A 136 -14.81 -3.12 -12.34
N GLU A 137 -14.07 -3.86 -13.17
CA GLU A 137 -13.48 -5.13 -12.79
C GLU A 137 -12.58 -4.73 -11.63
N ILE A 138 -13.18 -4.78 -10.44
CA ILE A 138 -12.50 -5.01 -9.19
C ILE A 138 -11.72 -6.29 -9.50
N ARG A 139 -10.47 -6.09 -9.87
CA ARG A 139 -9.48 -7.10 -10.25
C ARG A 139 -9.07 -7.94 -9.04
N ASN A 140 -10.02 -8.24 -8.16
CA ASN A 140 -9.90 -9.17 -7.05
C ASN A 140 -10.30 -10.60 -7.48
N VAL A 141 -11.03 -10.76 -8.60
CA VAL A 141 -11.38 -12.09 -9.13
C VAL A 141 -10.44 -12.57 -10.25
N GLN A 142 -9.82 -11.68 -11.03
CA GLN A 142 -8.83 -12.09 -12.05
C GLN A 142 -7.55 -12.68 -11.45
N VAL A 143 -7.18 -12.32 -10.23
CA VAL A 143 -6.04 -12.97 -9.55
C VAL A 143 -6.34 -14.45 -9.27
N LEU A 144 -7.61 -14.86 -9.11
CA LEU A 144 -7.96 -16.29 -9.04
C LEU A 144 -7.92 -17.00 -10.40
N ASN A 145 -8.08 -16.27 -11.51
CA ASN A 145 -7.93 -16.84 -12.86
C ASN A 145 -6.47 -16.88 -13.33
N GLU A 146 -5.61 -16.00 -12.80
CA GLU A 146 -4.18 -15.93 -13.10
C GLU A 146 -3.32 -16.71 -12.11
N LEU A 147 -3.86 -17.11 -10.94
CA LEU A 147 -3.26 -18.15 -10.10
C LEU A 147 -3.61 -19.53 -10.68
N PRO A 148 -2.72 -20.53 -10.60
CA PRO A 148 -3.00 -21.91 -11.07
C PRO A 148 -4.19 -22.57 -10.33
N VAL A 149 -4.78 -21.89 -9.35
CA VAL A 149 -5.91 -22.33 -8.54
C VAL A 149 -7.15 -21.48 -8.86
N SER A 150 -7.91 -21.87 -9.89
CA SER A 150 -9.21 -21.28 -10.22
C SER A 150 -10.19 -21.30 -9.03
N ALA A 151 -11.05 -20.29 -8.93
CA ALA A 151 -12.11 -20.19 -7.91
C ALA A 151 -12.96 -21.47 -7.80
N ASN A 152 -13.25 -22.12 -8.93
CA ASN A 152 -13.98 -23.40 -8.98
C ASN A 152 -13.23 -24.54 -8.26
N ASN A 153 -11.90 -24.56 -8.36
CA ASN A 153 -11.07 -25.54 -7.66
C ASN A 153 -11.05 -25.28 -6.16
N ILE A 154 -10.96 -24.02 -5.75
CA ILE A 154 -11.02 -23.62 -4.34
C ILE A 154 -12.34 -24.06 -3.73
N LYS A 155 -13.47 -23.68 -4.35
CA LYS A 155 -14.82 -24.09 -3.92
C LYS A 155 -14.94 -25.59 -3.71
N ARG A 156 -14.53 -26.38 -4.70
CA ARG A 156 -14.59 -27.85 -4.63
C ARG A 156 -13.75 -28.42 -3.49
N GLU A 157 -12.60 -27.81 -3.18
CA GLU A 157 -11.73 -28.29 -2.12
C GLU A 157 -12.17 -27.77 -0.74
N THR A 158 -12.77 -26.58 -0.66
CA THR A 158 -13.45 -26.06 0.53
C THR A 158 -14.56 -27.01 0.99
N GLU A 159 -15.25 -27.68 0.07
CA GLU A 159 -16.29 -28.69 0.39
C GLU A 159 -15.72 -30.01 0.92
N LYS A 160 -14.44 -30.31 0.65
CA LYS A 160 -13.77 -31.52 1.17
C LYS A 160 -13.07 -31.27 2.49
N ASP A 161 -12.61 -30.04 2.72
CA ASP A 161 -11.90 -29.65 3.93
C ASP A 161 -12.84 -29.63 5.15
N SER A 162 -12.60 -30.55 6.07
CA SER A 162 -13.45 -30.76 7.27
C SER A 162 -13.51 -29.54 8.18
N THR A 163 -12.49 -28.68 8.16
CA THR A 163 -12.46 -27.43 8.94
C THR A 163 -13.24 -26.34 8.22
N LEU A 164 -12.93 -26.12 6.93
CA LEU A 164 -13.56 -25.03 6.18
C LEU A 164 -15.05 -25.25 5.93
N VAL A 165 -15.52 -26.50 5.82
CA VAL A 165 -16.97 -26.80 5.78
C VAL A 165 -17.67 -26.31 7.04
N LYS A 166 -17.07 -26.54 8.22
CA LYS A 166 -17.62 -26.06 9.51
C LYS A 166 -17.58 -24.53 9.59
N VAL A 167 -16.50 -23.90 9.11
CA VAL A 167 -16.38 -22.44 9.02
C VAL A 167 -17.46 -21.86 8.10
N LYS A 168 -17.69 -22.48 6.94
CA LYS A 168 -18.74 -22.09 5.98
C LYS A 168 -20.12 -22.16 6.62
N HIS A 169 -20.43 -23.26 7.31
CA HIS A 169 -21.69 -23.40 8.04
C HIS A 169 -21.83 -22.34 9.14
N ALA A 170 -20.81 -22.13 9.96
CA ALA A 170 -20.84 -21.13 11.04
C ALA A 170 -20.94 -19.69 10.52
N THR A 171 -20.36 -19.39 9.36
CA THR A 171 -20.44 -18.06 8.73
C THR A 171 -21.86 -17.77 8.23
N LEU A 172 -22.57 -18.78 7.71
CA LEU A 172 -23.94 -18.63 7.19
C LEU A 172 -25.02 -18.68 8.29
N TYR A 173 -24.87 -19.58 9.25
CA TYR A 173 -25.91 -19.86 10.26
C TYR A 173 -25.59 -19.32 11.66
N GLY A 174 -24.45 -18.65 11.80
CA GLY A 174 -23.98 -18.08 13.06
C GLY A 174 -22.95 -18.95 13.77
N TRP A 175 -22.07 -18.28 14.51
CA TRP A 175 -20.98 -18.92 15.25
C TRP A 175 -21.42 -19.32 16.67
N PRO A 176 -21.08 -20.53 17.14
CA PRO A 176 -21.33 -20.94 18.53
C PRO A 176 -20.47 -20.14 19.52
N LYS A 177 -20.71 -20.32 20.83
CA LYS A 177 -19.93 -19.63 21.87
C LYS A 177 -18.49 -20.13 21.89
N TYR A 178 -17.54 -19.26 22.26
CA TYR A 178 -16.10 -19.57 22.25
C TYR A 178 -15.71 -20.82 23.06
N THR A 179 -16.45 -21.12 24.13
CA THR A 179 -16.23 -22.31 24.99
C THR A 179 -16.51 -23.62 24.28
N ASP A 180 -17.39 -23.61 23.28
CA ASP A 180 -17.92 -24.81 22.64
C ASP A 180 -17.24 -25.08 21.28
N ILE A 181 -16.25 -24.25 20.93
CA ILE A 181 -15.55 -24.28 19.64
C ILE A 181 -14.30 -25.15 19.70
N SER A 182 -14.20 -26.09 18.77
CA SER A 182 -13.01 -26.92 18.54
C SER A 182 -11.76 -26.07 18.28
N ASN A 183 -10.59 -26.53 18.72
CA ASN A 183 -9.34 -25.78 18.60
C ASN A 183 -9.01 -25.33 17.17
N GLU A 184 -9.35 -26.15 16.17
CA GLU A 184 -9.19 -25.89 14.73
C GLU A 184 -9.96 -24.65 14.24
N LEU A 185 -11.10 -24.37 14.86
CA LEU A 185 -12.01 -23.29 14.47
C LEU A 185 -11.73 -21.98 15.21
N LYS A 186 -10.94 -22.01 16.29
CA LYS A 186 -10.59 -20.83 17.09
C LYS A 186 -9.91 -19.72 16.27
N PRO A 187 -8.98 -20.00 15.35
CA PRO A 187 -8.38 -18.96 14.50
C PRO A 187 -9.41 -18.25 13.63
N TYR A 188 -10.38 -18.99 13.09
CA TYR A 188 -11.46 -18.45 12.28
C TYR A 188 -12.50 -17.69 13.13
N PHE A 189 -12.81 -18.18 14.34
CA PHE A 189 -13.73 -17.49 15.25
C PHE A 189 -13.22 -16.09 15.65
N ARG A 190 -11.89 -15.91 15.81
CA ARG A 190 -11.29 -14.61 16.14
C ARG A 190 -11.51 -13.55 15.05
N VAL A 191 -11.66 -13.99 13.80
CA VAL A 191 -11.88 -13.12 12.63
C VAL A 191 -13.29 -13.23 12.08
N LYS A 192 -14.22 -13.85 12.84
CA LYS A 192 -15.57 -14.21 12.36
C LYS A 192 -16.37 -13.06 11.77
N ASP A 193 -16.18 -11.85 12.30
CA ASP A 193 -16.91 -10.65 11.89
C ASP A 193 -16.40 -10.10 10.55
N GLU A 194 -15.21 -10.55 10.11
CA GLU A 194 -14.62 -10.23 8.81
C GLU A 194 -14.86 -11.33 7.76
N LEU A 195 -15.50 -12.44 8.14
CA LEU A 195 -15.72 -13.58 7.25
C LEU A 195 -16.98 -13.39 6.41
N SER A 196 -16.83 -13.63 5.11
CA SER A 196 -17.93 -13.61 4.14
C SER A 196 -17.83 -14.81 3.19
N MET A 197 -18.89 -15.04 2.42
CA MET A 197 -18.98 -16.13 1.45
C MET A 197 -19.43 -15.56 0.12
N GLU A 198 -18.67 -15.89 -0.93
CA GLU A 198 -18.94 -15.42 -2.29
C GLU A 198 -18.70 -16.59 -3.27
N GLU A 199 -19.69 -16.88 -4.11
CA GLU A 199 -19.69 -17.99 -5.08
C GLU A 199 -19.37 -19.39 -4.51
N GLY A 200 -19.43 -19.57 -3.19
CA GLY A 200 -19.06 -20.79 -2.49
C GLY A 200 -17.60 -20.83 -1.99
N CYS A 201 -16.83 -19.76 -2.23
CA CYS A 201 -15.52 -19.53 -1.63
C CYS A 201 -15.68 -18.74 -0.33
N LEU A 202 -14.82 -19.05 0.65
CA LEU A 202 -14.73 -18.29 1.90
C LEU A 202 -13.76 -17.12 1.73
N LEU A 203 -14.16 -15.95 2.22
CA LEU A 203 -13.38 -14.73 2.18
C LEU A 203 -13.18 -14.16 3.58
N ARG A 204 -12.08 -13.41 3.76
CA ARG A 204 -11.85 -12.54 4.91
C ARG A 204 -11.63 -11.12 4.38
N GLY A 205 -12.64 -10.27 4.49
CA GLY A 205 -12.68 -9.00 3.75
C GLY A 205 -12.57 -9.26 2.25
N ILE A 206 -11.46 -8.84 1.63
CA ILE A 206 -11.17 -9.06 0.20
C ILE A 206 -10.27 -10.28 -0.08
N ARG A 207 -9.81 -10.99 0.96
CA ARG A 207 -8.81 -12.05 0.82
C ARG A 207 -9.48 -13.41 0.76
N VAL A 208 -9.04 -14.24 -0.17
CA VAL A 208 -9.57 -15.61 -0.33
C VAL A 208 -8.97 -16.53 0.72
N ILE A 209 -9.83 -17.30 1.39
CA ILE A 209 -9.39 -18.33 2.34
C ILE A 209 -8.97 -19.58 1.57
N ILE A 210 -7.69 -19.94 1.68
CA ILE A 210 -7.09 -21.03 0.91
C ILE A 210 -7.19 -22.37 1.67
N PRO A 211 -7.82 -23.40 1.09
CA PRO A 211 -7.83 -24.78 1.61
C PRO A 211 -6.42 -25.34 1.76
N GLU A 212 -6.22 -26.22 2.75
CA GLU A 212 -4.90 -26.73 3.10
C GLU A 212 -4.10 -27.27 1.91
N ARG A 213 -4.78 -27.99 1.00
CA ARG A 213 -4.21 -28.56 -0.21
C ARG A 213 -3.50 -27.54 -1.12
N TYR A 214 -4.06 -26.33 -1.24
CA TYR A 214 -3.57 -25.32 -2.18
C TYR A 214 -2.58 -24.33 -1.52
N ARG A 215 -2.36 -24.42 -0.21
CA ARG A 215 -1.42 -23.51 0.49
C ARG A 215 0.00 -23.64 -0.04
N ALA A 216 0.46 -24.86 -0.32
CA ALA A 216 1.79 -25.09 -0.88
C ALA A 216 1.96 -24.47 -2.27
N ASP A 217 0.96 -24.64 -3.15
CA ASP A 217 0.96 -24.08 -4.49
C ASP A 217 0.97 -22.55 -4.45
N VAL A 218 0.11 -21.95 -3.61
CA VAL A 218 0.06 -20.50 -3.42
C VAL A 218 1.37 -19.96 -2.83
N LEU A 219 2.01 -20.67 -1.90
CA LEU A 219 3.32 -20.26 -1.37
C LEU A 219 4.41 -20.32 -2.44
N ASN A 220 4.39 -21.33 -3.31
CA ASN A 220 5.33 -21.44 -4.43
C ASN A 220 5.15 -20.27 -5.40
N GLU A 221 3.90 -19.93 -5.76
CA GLU A 221 3.57 -18.78 -6.61
C GLU A 221 4.03 -17.46 -6.01
N LEU A 222 3.75 -17.22 -4.73
CA LEU A 222 4.22 -16.03 -4.02
C LEU A 222 5.75 -15.94 -3.96
N HIS A 223 6.43 -17.09 -4.00
CA HIS A 223 7.88 -17.21 -3.91
C HIS A 223 8.60 -17.14 -5.27
N VAL A 224 7.86 -17.14 -6.40
CA VAL A 224 8.44 -17.05 -7.75
C VAL A 224 9.36 -15.84 -7.87
N ASN A 225 10.55 -16.05 -8.45
CA ASN A 225 11.62 -15.06 -8.60
C ASN A 225 12.27 -14.57 -7.28
N HIS A 226 12.11 -15.31 -6.17
CA HIS A 226 12.76 -15.01 -4.88
C HIS A 226 12.59 -13.54 -4.42
N PRO A 227 11.35 -13.03 -4.33
CA PRO A 227 11.08 -11.61 -4.09
C PRO A 227 11.42 -11.15 -2.66
N GLY A 228 11.76 -12.10 -1.78
CA GLY A 228 12.03 -11.85 -0.37
C GLY A 228 10.77 -11.76 0.49
N ILE A 229 10.97 -11.96 1.80
CA ILE A 229 9.90 -12.08 2.80
C ILE A 229 8.94 -10.90 2.84
N VAL A 230 9.44 -9.66 2.72
CA VAL A 230 8.62 -8.45 2.82
C VAL A 230 7.62 -8.38 1.67
N ARG A 231 8.09 -8.66 0.44
CA ARG A 231 7.25 -8.63 -0.76
C ARG A 231 6.24 -9.78 -0.77
N MET A 232 6.65 -10.99 -0.36
CA MET A 232 5.73 -12.14 -0.20
C MET A 232 4.58 -11.82 0.77
N LYS A 233 4.90 -11.25 1.95
CA LYS A 233 3.88 -10.84 2.93
C LYS A 233 2.96 -9.74 2.38
N GLY A 234 3.51 -8.80 1.60
CA GLY A 234 2.73 -7.76 0.92
C GLY A 234 1.69 -8.35 -0.04
N LEU A 235 2.12 -9.20 -0.97
CA LEU A 235 1.24 -9.86 -1.94
C LEU A 235 0.19 -10.74 -1.28
N ALA A 236 0.60 -11.53 -0.28
CA ALA A 236 -0.32 -12.40 0.43
C ALA A 236 -1.43 -11.61 1.13
N ARG A 237 -1.09 -10.47 1.77
CA ARG A 237 -2.05 -9.55 2.41
C ARG A 237 -2.99 -8.85 1.43
N MET A 238 -2.77 -8.92 0.13
CA MET A 238 -3.70 -8.36 -0.84
C MET A 238 -4.72 -9.41 -1.30
N HIS A 239 -4.33 -10.68 -1.38
CA HIS A 239 -5.12 -11.67 -2.13
C HIS A 239 -5.57 -12.89 -1.32
N VAL A 240 -4.79 -13.35 -0.34
CA VAL A 240 -5.01 -14.67 0.29
C VAL A 240 -4.92 -14.63 1.81
N TRP A 241 -5.57 -15.58 2.47
CA TRP A 241 -5.49 -15.73 3.91
C TRP A 241 -5.67 -17.19 4.36
N TRP A 242 -4.92 -17.58 5.39
CA TRP A 242 -5.19 -18.76 6.22
C TRP A 242 -4.52 -18.57 7.59
N PRO A 243 -4.87 -19.37 8.61
CA PRO A 243 -4.22 -19.30 9.91
C PRO A 243 -2.71 -19.55 9.79
N ASN A 244 -1.89 -18.67 10.38
CA ASN A 244 -0.43 -18.75 10.36
C ASN A 244 0.27 -18.54 9.00
N LEU A 245 -0.40 -17.92 8.02
CA LEU A 245 0.17 -17.52 6.73
C LEU A 245 1.55 -16.84 6.82
N ASP A 246 1.72 -15.87 7.73
CA ASP A 246 2.99 -15.15 7.91
C ASP A 246 4.13 -16.10 8.36
N THR A 247 3.81 -17.10 9.19
CA THR A 247 4.75 -18.14 9.65
C THR A 247 5.14 -19.06 8.51
N ASP A 248 4.18 -19.47 7.67
CA ASP A 248 4.44 -20.33 6.52
C ASP A 248 5.34 -19.63 5.50
N ILE A 249 5.11 -18.33 5.23
CA ILE A 249 5.98 -17.51 4.39
C ILE A 249 7.40 -17.45 4.97
N GLU A 250 7.53 -17.23 6.28
CA GLU A 250 8.83 -17.21 6.96
C GLU A 250 9.59 -18.53 6.80
N ILE A 251 8.89 -19.66 6.95
CA ILE A 251 9.48 -20.99 6.77
C ILE A 251 9.92 -21.19 5.32
N THR A 252 9.08 -20.83 4.33
CA THR A 252 9.42 -20.95 2.90
C THR A 252 10.67 -20.14 2.54
N VAL A 253 10.75 -18.88 2.98
CA VAL A 253 11.93 -18.02 2.73
C VAL A 253 13.16 -18.55 3.45
N ARG A 254 13.01 -18.98 4.72
CA ARG A 254 14.11 -19.55 5.53
C ARG A 254 14.71 -20.80 4.87
N ASN A 255 13.87 -21.65 4.32
CA ASN A 255 14.30 -22.91 3.69
C ASN A 255 14.81 -22.73 2.24
N CYS A 256 14.66 -21.54 1.65
CA CYS A 256 15.13 -21.26 0.31
C CYS A 256 16.58 -20.73 0.29
N THR A 257 17.50 -21.48 -0.30
CA THR A 257 18.91 -21.11 -0.43
C THR A 257 19.14 -19.81 -1.21
N ALA A 258 18.42 -19.60 -2.33
CA ALA A 258 18.53 -18.38 -3.12
C ALA A 258 18.06 -17.13 -2.34
N CYS A 259 17.00 -17.26 -1.55
CA CYS A 259 16.54 -16.20 -0.66
C CYS A 259 17.54 -15.94 0.48
N GLN A 260 18.19 -16.97 1.05
CA GLN A 260 19.21 -16.76 2.09
C GLN A 260 20.46 -16.05 1.55
N ASN A 261 20.91 -16.40 0.35
CA ASN A 261 22.09 -15.82 -0.28
C ASN A 261 21.93 -14.34 -0.66
N THR A 262 20.69 -13.87 -0.83
CA THR A 262 20.37 -12.48 -1.19
C THR A 262 20.07 -11.59 0.02
N GLN A 263 20.09 -12.13 1.24
CA GLN A 263 19.86 -11.33 2.44
C GLN A 263 20.99 -10.32 2.65
N ALA A 264 20.62 -9.12 3.09
CA ALA A 264 21.58 -8.14 3.53
C ALA A 264 22.43 -8.73 4.66
N ALA A 265 23.75 -8.57 4.57
CA ALA A 265 24.64 -8.97 5.65
C ALA A 265 24.20 -8.28 6.95
N PRO A 266 24.24 -8.99 8.10
CA PRO A 266 23.99 -8.36 9.38
C PRO A 266 24.94 -7.16 9.55
N PRO A 267 24.51 -6.11 10.28
CA PRO A 267 25.36 -4.95 10.52
C PRO A 267 26.70 -5.43 11.08
N VAL A 268 27.79 -4.95 10.48
CA VAL A 268 29.15 -5.28 10.91
C VAL A 268 29.23 -5.04 12.41
N ALA A 269 29.54 -6.10 13.16
CA ALA A 269 29.66 -6.00 14.60
C ALA A 269 30.63 -4.87 14.93
N THR A 270 30.24 -3.99 15.85
CA THR A 270 31.10 -2.89 16.30
C THR A 270 32.43 -3.50 16.74
N ALA A 271 33.51 -3.15 16.05
CA ALA A 271 34.83 -3.66 16.39
C ALA A 271 35.11 -3.28 17.85
N ASN A 272 35.23 -4.27 18.72
CA ASN A 272 35.64 -4.02 20.10
C ASN A 272 37.03 -3.37 20.04
N PRO A 273 37.19 -2.14 20.54
CA PRO A 273 38.48 -1.47 20.48
C PRO A 273 39.47 -2.29 21.30
N TRP A 274 40.60 -2.61 20.68
CA TRP A 274 41.68 -3.30 21.37
C TRP A 274 42.16 -2.45 22.54
N ILE A 275 42.27 -3.07 23.73
CA ILE A 275 42.90 -2.41 24.88
C ILE A 275 44.37 -2.16 24.51
N TRP A 276 44.83 -0.91 24.67
CA TRP A 276 46.21 -0.52 24.41
C TRP A 276 47.18 -1.19 25.41
N PRO A 277 48.30 -1.77 24.95
CA PRO A 277 49.32 -2.32 25.84
C PRO A 277 49.96 -1.23 26.69
N SER A 278 50.09 -1.47 27.99
CA SER A 278 50.72 -0.58 28.98
C SER A 278 52.20 -0.86 29.23
N LYS A 279 52.74 -1.97 28.71
CA LYS A 279 54.15 -2.38 28.86
C LYS A 279 54.74 -2.84 27.53
N PRO A 280 56.06 -2.67 27.31
CA PRO A 280 56.76 -3.28 26.18
C PRO A 280 56.51 -4.79 26.12
N TRP A 281 56.45 -5.36 24.92
CA TRP A 281 56.21 -6.80 24.66
C TRP A 281 54.84 -7.36 25.05
N GLN A 282 53.86 -6.55 25.43
CA GLN A 282 52.51 -7.05 25.75
C GLN A 282 51.68 -7.45 24.52
N ARG A 283 51.96 -6.88 23.35
CA ARG A 283 51.30 -7.26 22.10
C ARG A 283 52.23 -7.02 20.93
N VAL A 284 52.39 -8.03 20.09
CA VAL A 284 53.17 -7.98 18.86
C VAL A 284 52.22 -8.35 17.72
N HIS A 285 52.11 -7.47 16.74
CA HIS A 285 51.40 -7.75 15.49
C HIS A 285 52.45 -8.02 14.42
N ILE A 286 52.33 -9.14 13.74
CA ILE A 286 53.21 -9.54 12.65
C ILE A 286 52.31 -9.80 11.45
N ASP A 287 52.68 -9.25 10.31
CA ASP A 287 51.98 -9.48 9.04
C ASP A 287 53.01 -9.86 7.97
N PHE A 288 52.56 -10.63 6.97
CA PHE A 288 53.39 -11.04 5.86
C PHE A 288 53.22 -10.04 4.71
N ALA A 289 54.32 -9.40 4.31
CA ALA A 289 54.36 -8.62 3.08
C ALA A 289 54.92 -9.52 1.97
N ASP A 290 54.08 -9.82 0.98
CA ASP A 290 54.51 -10.55 -0.20
C ASP A 290 55.08 -9.56 -1.23
N HIS A 291 56.29 -9.84 -1.73
CA HIS A 291 56.94 -9.01 -2.75
C HIS A 291 56.69 -9.65 -4.12
N SER A 292 55.65 -9.18 -4.82
CA SER A 292 55.46 -9.45 -6.26
C SER A 292 56.16 -8.39 -7.10
#